data_AF-A0AB35WVH8-F1
#
_entry.id   AF-A0AB35WVH8-F1
#
_cell.length_a   1.000
_cell.length_b   1.000
_cell.length_c   1.000
_cell.angle_alpha   90.00
_cell.angle_beta   90.00
_cell.angle_gamma   90.00
#
_symmetry.space_group_name_H-M   'P 1'
#
loop_
_entity.id
_entity.type
_entity.pdbx_description
1 polymer ?
#
loop_
_entity_poly.entity_id
_entity_poly.type
_entity_poly.pdbx_seq_one_letter_code
_entity_poly.pdbx_strand_id
1 'polypeptide(L)'
;MQNFGNITAHGTVYLYPDELPPELFWIDLNGHTYYWYSVQGGISGCSKNPRTEGRQTLPSTAVSFNWLPGSARHSMAGRVRVQTAPSSGKGKVIIGHIHAVNALNPFLMVIWWNG
;
A
#
# COMPACT_ATOMS: atom_id res chain seq x y z
N MET A 1 -4.37 -0.49 18.62
CA MET A 1 -3.42 0.62 18.30
C MET A 1 -3.32 0.69 16.78
N GLN A 2 -3.98 1.66 16.15
CA GLN A 2 -3.88 1.84 14.68
C GLN A 2 -2.56 2.57 14.41
N ASN A 3 -1.50 1.80 14.14
CA ASN A 3 -0.14 2.32 13.92
C ASN A 3 0.16 2.57 12.43
N PHE A 4 -0.87 2.61 11.59
CA PHE A 4 -0.70 2.68 10.15
C PHE A 4 -0.92 4.11 9.67
N GLY A 5 -0.05 4.56 8.77
CA GLY A 5 -0.21 5.84 8.07
C GLY A 5 -1.38 5.80 7.09
N ASN A 6 -1.50 6.83 6.27
CA ASN A 6 -2.58 6.96 5.29
C ASN A 6 -2.67 5.72 4.38
N ILE A 7 -3.90 5.33 4.06
CA ILE A 7 -4.18 4.18 3.19
C ILE A 7 -5.02 4.66 2.00
N THR A 8 -4.66 4.19 0.82
CA THR A 8 -5.53 4.30 -0.36
C THR A 8 -6.20 2.96 -0.58
N ALA A 9 -7.53 2.92 -0.54
CA ALA A 9 -8.32 1.72 -0.76
C ALA A 9 -9.43 2.01 -1.77
N HIS A 10 -9.50 1.21 -2.85
CA HIS A 10 -10.57 1.28 -3.86
C HIS A 10 -10.81 2.68 -4.45
N GLY A 11 -9.75 3.47 -4.65
CA GLY A 11 -9.84 4.81 -5.22
C GLY A 11 -10.00 5.93 -4.18
N THR A 12 -10.33 5.59 -2.93
CA THR A 12 -10.49 6.53 -1.83
C THR A 12 -9.21 6.61 -1.01
N VAL A 13 -8.86 7.83 -0.56
CA VAL A 13 -7.74 8.06 0.36
C VAL A 13 -8.31 8.26 1.76
N TYR A 14 -7.84 7.45 2.71
CA TYR A 14 -8.15 7.53 4.13
C TYR A 14 -6.92 8.10 4.85
N LEU A 15 -7.09 9.26 5.47
CA LEU A 15 -5.99 9.95 6.15
C LEU A 15 -6.02 9.57 7.63
N TYR A 16 -4.87 9.31 8.25
CA TYR A 16 -4.85 9.04 9.69
C TYR A 16 -5.54 10.20 10.48
N PRO A 17 -6.45 9.90 11.44
CA PRO A 17 -6.80 8.60 12.00
C PRO A 17 -8.13 8.01 11.47
N ASP A 18 -8.52 8.31 10.23
CA ASP A 18 -9.76 7.83 9.62
C ASP A 18 -9.90 6.30 9.73
N GLU A 19 -11.11 5.86 10.04
CA GLU A 19 -11.44 4.44 10.02
C GLU A 19 -11.53 3.91 8.60
N LEU A 20 -10.89 2.77 8.38
CA LEU A 20 -10.90 2.05 7.11
C LEU A 20 -12.05 1.03 7.07
N PRO A 21 -12.61 0.75 5.89
CA PRO A 21 -13.59 -0.31 5.76
C PRO A 21 -12.97 -1.67 6.14
N PRO A 22 -13.55 -2.39 7.12
CA PRO A 22 -12.96 -3.61 7.69
C PRO A 22 -12.86 -4.77 6.68
N GLU A 23 -13.62 -4.70 5.58
CA GLU A 23 -13.54 -5.66 4.47
C GLU A 23 -12.32 -5.46 3.55
N LEU A 24 -11.71 -4.26 3.57
CA LEU A 24 -10.55 -3.93 2.75
C LEU A 24 -9.25 -3.98 3.56
N PHE A 25 -9.31 -3.67 4.85
CA PHE A 25 -8.15 -3.60 5.73
C PHE A 25 -8.52 -3.99 7.15
N TRP A 26 -7.84 -4.99 7.72
CA TRP A 26 -8.06 -5.41 9.10
C TRP A 26 -6.81 -6.00 9.73
N ILE A 27 -6.83 -6.13 11.05
CA ILE A 27 -5.79 -6.79 11.85
C ILE A 27 -6.44 -7.98 12.54
N ASP A 28 -5.86 -9.17 12.39
CA ASP A 28 -6.37 -10.37 13.09
C ASP A 28 -5.94 -10.42 14.56
N LEU A 29 -6.46 -11.41 15.29
CA LEU A 29 -6.13 -11.63 16.71
C LEU A 29 -4.64 -11.95 16.96
N ASN A 30 -3.90 -12.35 15.92
CA ASN A 30 -2.46 -12.63 15.99
C ASN A 30 -1.62 -11.40 15.61
N GLY A 31 -2.25 -10.26 15.30
CA GLY A 31 -1.57 -9.04 14.91
C GLY A 31 -1.12 -9.00 13.45
N HIS A 32 -1.57 -9.93 12.59
CA HIS A 32 -1.31 -9.82 11.16
C HIS A 32 -2.20 -8.76 10.53
N THR A 33 -1.62 -7.91 9.70
CA THR A 33 -2.33 -6.90 8.93
C THR A 33 -2.67 -7.44 7.55
N TYR A 34 -3.95 -7.35 7.19
CA TYR A 34 -4.47 -7.80 5.91
C TYR A 34 -4.82 -6.61 5.04
N TYR A 35 -4.46 -6.73 3.77
CA TYR A 35 -4.81 -5.80 2.71
C TYR A 35 -5.57 -6.61 1.66
N TRP A 36 -6.83 -6.22 1.41
CA TRP A 36 -7.65 -6.83 0.38
C TRP A 36 -8.10 -5.77 -0.62
N TYR A 37 -8.13 -6.15 -1.89
CA TYR A 37 -8.67 -5.32 -2.95
C TYR A 37 -9.43 -6.18 -3.98
N SER A 38 -10.38 -5.55 -4.66
CA SER A 38 -11.07 -6.13 -5.81
C SER A 38 -10.49 -5.59 -7.13
N VAL A 39 -10.43 -6.44 -8.16
CA VAL A 39 -10.05 -6.00 -9.52
C VAL A 39 -11.10 -5.10 -10.16
N GLN A 40 -12.34 -5.12 -9.65
CA GLN A 40 -13.40 -4.18 -10.00
C GLN A 40 -13.41 -2.92 -9.12
N GLY A 41 -12.45 -2.80 -8.19
CA GLY A 41 -12.33 -1.64 -7.31
C GLY A 41 -11.97 -0.35 -8.07
N GLY A 42 -12.20 0.79 -7.43
CA GLY A 42 -11.81 2.09 -7.97
C GLY A 42 -10.29 2.30 -8.03
N ILE A 43 -9.87 3.21 -8.90
CA ILE A 43 -8.48 3.69 -9.04
C ILE A 43 -8.36 5.11 -8.48
N SER A 44 -7.16 5.49 -8.02
CA SER A 44 -6.88 6.86 -7.55
C SER A 44 -5.60 7.43 -8.15
N GLY A 45 -5.58 8.76 -8.30
CA GLY A 45 -4.42 9.49 -8.80
C GLY A 45 -3.95 8.97 -10.16
N CYS A 46 -2.66 8.65 -10.26
CA CYS A 46 -2.03 8.12 -11.47
C CYS A 46 -2.03 6.58 -11.54
N SER A 47 -2.68 5.88 -10.60
CA SER A 47 -2.72 4.41 -10.63
C SER A 47 -3.58 3.91 -11.77
N LYS A 48 -3.12 2.85 -12.45
CA LYS A 48 -3.89 2.14 -13.48
C LYS A 48 -4.62 0.91 -12.94
N ASN A 49 -4.34 0.52 -11.70
CA ASN A 49 -4.90 -0.66 -11.07
C ASN A 49 -5.52 -0.30 -9.70
N PRO A 50 -6.58 -1.01 -9.28
CA PRO A 50 -7.10 -0.89 -7.93
C PRO A 50 -6.08 -1.36 -6.91
N ARG A 51 -6.18 -0.82 -5.69
CA ARG A 51 -5.27 -1.12 -4.59
C ARG A 51 -5.95 -0.90 -3.24
N THR A 52 -5.42 -1.60 -2.26
CA THR A 52 -5.48 -1.24 -0.84
C THR A 52 -4.03 -1.20 -0.37
N GLU A 53 -3.49 0.00 -0.22
CA GLU A 53 -2.05 0.23 -0.11
C GLU A 53 -1.75 1.32 0.92
N GLY A 54 -0.82 1.04 1.83
CA GLY A 54 -0.33 2.02 2.79
C GLY A 54 0.72 2.95 2.19
N ARG A 55 0.65 4.23 2.55
CA ARG A 55 1.65 5.25 2.19
C ARG A 55 2.38 5.69 3.44
N GLN A 56 3.71 5.66 3.42
CA GLN A 56 4.54 6.01 4.59
C GLN A 56 4.29 7.45 5.06
N THR A 57 3.95 7.63 6.33
CA THR A 57 3.76 8.94 6.97
C THR A 57 4.76 9.15 8.11
N LEU A 58 4.81 10.38 8.64
CA LEU A 58 5.41 10.63 9.96
C LEU A 58 4.58 9.90 11.03
N PRO A 59 5.22 9.39 12.10
CA PRO A 59 4.55 8.59 13.14
C PRO A 59 3.29 9.27 13.69
N SER A 60 2.17 8.54 13.71
CA SER A 60 0.89 9.00 14.26
C SER A 60 0.35 10.30 13.64
N THR A 61 0.63 10.52 12.34
CA THR A 61 0.09 11.67 11.59
C THR A 61 -0.34 11.28 10.18
N ALA A 62 -1.15 12.12 9.56
CA ALA A 62 -1.45 12.05 8.13
C ALA A 62 -0.35 12.64 7.22
N VAL A 63 0.74 13.16 7.80
CA VAL A 63 1.79 13.87 7.04
C VAL A 63 2.66 12.87 6.29
N SER A 64 2.71 12.99 4.96
CA SER A 64 3.54 12.14 4.11
C SER A 64 5.03 12.22 4.47
N PHE A 65 5.69 11.08 4.66
CA PHE A 65 7.13 11.02 4.81
C PHE A 65 7.81 10.81 3.45
N ASN A 66 8.70 11.73 3.07
CA ASN A 66 9.51 11.66 1.85
C ASN A 66 10.96 11.94 2.19
N TRP A 67 11.86 11.52 1.32
CA TRP A 67 13.29 11.75 1.45
C TRP A 67 13.91 12.06 0.09
N LEU A 68 15.00 12.83 0.10
CA LEU A 68 15.76 13.14 -1.11
C LEU A 68 16.78 12.03 -1.39
N PRO A 69 17.06 11.71 -2.67
CA PRO A 69 18.16 10.82 -3.02
C PRO A 69 19.47 11.27 -2.36
N GLY A 70 20.16 10.35 -1.68
CA GLY A 70 21.42 10.62 -1.00
C GLY A 70 21.31 11.30 0.37
N SER A 71 20.11 11.63 0.85
CA SER A 71 19.97 12.31 2.15
C SER A 71 20.36 11.45 3.35
N ALA A 72 20.16 10.13 3.25
CA ALA A 72 20.52 9.13 4.23
C ALA A 72 20.41 7.73 3.61
N ARG A 73 20.60 6.69 4.43
CA ARG A 73 20.27 5.31 4.06
C ARG A 73 18.86 4.99 4.56
N HIS A 74 17.93 4.77 3.63
CA HIS A 74 16.55 4.40 3.93
C HIS A 74 16.33 2.92 3.62
N SER A 75 15.74 2.20 4.56
CA SER A 75 15.43 0.77 4.40
C SER A 75 14.03 0.45 4.90
N MET A 76 13.31 -0.38 4.16
CA MET A 76 12.05 -0.97 4.56
C MET A 76 12.19 -2.49 4.50
N ALA A 77 11.75 -3.17 5.56
CA ALA A 77 11.71 -4.63 5.61
C ALA A 77 10.35 -5.06 6.16
N GLY A 78 9.84 -6.16 5.63
CA GLY A 78 8.56 -6.74 6.06
C GLY A 78 8.49 -8.20 5.66
N ARG A 79 7.77 -9.01 6.44
CA ARG A 79 7.40 -10.37 6.05
C ARG A 79 6.01 -10.32 5.44
N VAL A 80 5.90 -10.70 4.18
CA VAL A 80 4.66 -10.61 3.41
C VAL A 80 4.34 -11.98 2.82
N ARG A 81 3.06 -12.36 2.85
CA ARG A 81 2.52 -13.52 2.16
C ARG A 81 1.34 -13.07 1.30
N VAL A 82 1.35 -13.43 0.02
CA VAL A 82 0.18 -13.29 -0.84
C VAL A 82 -0.66 -14.57 -0.68
N GLN A 83 -1.91 -14.40 -0.21
CA GLN A 83 -2.83 -15.52 -0.02
C GLN A 83 -3.59 -15.85 -1.32
N THR A 84 -4.04 -14.81 -2.02
CA THR A 84 -4.78 -14.92 -3.27
C THR A 84 -4.31 -13.82 -4.21
N ALA A 85 -4.20 -14.13 -5.49
CA ALA A 85 -3.86 -13.18 -6.53
C ALA A 85 -4.96 -13.17 -7.60
N PRO A 86 -5.19 -12.03 -8.26
CA PRO A 86 -6.16 -11.96 -9.34
C PRO A 86 -5.72 -12.77 -10.56
N SER A 87 -6.69 -13.28 -11.31
CA SER A 87 -6.43 -13.88 -12.64
C SER A 87 -6.04 -12.82 -13.67
N SER A 88 -6.59 -11.60 -13.56
CA SER A 88 -6.17 -10.45 -14.34
C SER A 88 -4.73 -10.05 -13.99
N GLY A 89 -4.02 -9.44 -14.93
CA GLY A 89 -2.62 -9.05 -14.70
C GLY A 89 -1.62 -10.21 -14.57
N LYS A 90 -2.01 -11.43 -14.99
CA LYS A 90 -1.17 -12.64 -14.97
C LYS A 90 -0.73 -13.05 -13.56
N GLY A 91 -1.60 -12.94 -12.55
CA GLY A 91 -1.28 -13.37 -11.18
C GLY A 91 -0.23 -12.51 -10.48
N LYS A 92 -0.02 -11.27 -10.93
CA LYS A 92 0.97 -10.35 -10.37
C LYS A 92 0.33 -9.38 -9.37
N VAL A 93 1.02 -9.16 -8.25
CA VAL A 93 0.63 -8.19 -7.23
C VAL A 93 1.86 -7.39 -6.82
N ILE A 94 1.75 -6.07 -6.78
CA ILE A 94 2.80 -5.20 -6.19
C ILE A 94 2.63 -5.25 -4.68
N ILE A 95 3.67 -5.68 -3.96
CA ILE A 95 3.66 -5.88 -2.51
C ILE A 95 4.54 -4.86 -1.76
N GLY A 96 5.16 -3.95 -2.49
CA GLY A 96 5.98 -2.88 -1.94
C GLY A 96 6.54 -2.01 -3.03
N HIS A 97 6.83 -0.75 -2.72
CA HIS A 97 7.38 0.18 -3.69
C HIS A 97 8.15 1.33 -3.02
N ILE A 98 8.97 2.01 -3.83
CA ILE A 98 9.46 3.35 -3.54
C ILE A 98 8.89 4.26 -4.63
N HIS A 99 8.11 5.24 -4.21
CA HIS A 99 7.42 6.14 -5.12
C HIS A 99 7.69 7.59 -4.71
N ALA A 100 8.30 8.36 -5.61
CA ALA A 100 8.49 9.79 -5.40
C ALA A 100 7.13 10.50 -5.40
N VAL A 101 6.97 11.51 -4.56
CA VAL A 101 5.76 12.35 -4.56
C VAL A 101 5.59 13.00 -5.94
N ASN A 102 4.37 13.00 -6.47
CA ASN A 102 4.00 13.56 -7.78
C ASN A 102 4.67 12.94 -9.02
N ALA A 103 5.42 11.84 -8.87
CA ALA A 103 5.91 11.10 -10.03
C ALA A 103 4.76 10.33 -10.71
N LEU A 104 4.89 10.09 -12.03
CA LEU A 104 3.93 9.23 -12.75
C LEU A 104 4.23 7.75 -12.53
N ASN A 105 5.50 7.39 -12.36
CA ASN A 105 5.96 6.02 -12.23
C ASN A 105 6.75 5.84 -10.93
N PRO A 106 6.63 4.67 -10.27
CA PRO A 106 7.45 4.33 -9.12
C PRO A 106 8.92 4.21 -9.51
N PHE A 107 9.81 4.55 -8.57
CA PHE A 107 11.24 4.31 -8.71
C PHE A 107 11.57 2.83 -8.57
N LEU A 108 10.90 2.14 -7.65
CA LEU A 108 11.07 0.71 -7.39
C LEU A 108 9.72 0.07 -7.10
N MET A 109 9.51 -1.14 -7.64
CA MET A 109 8.37 -2.00 -7.32
C MET A 109 8.87 -3.39 -6.94
N VAL A 110 8.32 -3.95 -5.88
CA VAL A 110 8.49 -5.36 -5.50
C VAL A 110 7.23 -6.09 -5.93
N ILE A 111 7.39 -7.02 -6.87
CA ILE A 111 6.27 -7.75 -7.46
C ILE A 111 6.33 -9.19 -6.97
N TRP A 112 5.24 -9.64 -6.36
CA TRP A 112 4.98 -11.06 -6.19
C TRP A 112 4.30 -11.59 -7.45
N TRP A 113 4.71 -12.79 -7.86
CA TRP A 113 4.17 -13.48 -9.02
C TRP A 113 4.18 -14.99 -8.75
N ASN A 114 3.08 -15.66 -9.09
CA ASN A 114 2.89 -17.10 -8.89
C ASN A 114 3.46 -18.00 -10.02
N GLY A 115 4.01 -17.42 -11.09
CA GLY A 115 4.37 -18.16 -12.31
C GLY A 115 3.20 -18.32 -13.25
#